data_AF-A0A932ISI9-F1
#
_entry.id   AF-A0A932ISI9-F1
#
_cell.length_a   1.000
_cell.length_b   1.000
_cell.length_c   1.000
_cell.angle_alpha   90.00
_cell.angle_beta   90.00
_cell.angle_gamma   90.00
#
_symmetry.space_group_name_H-M   'P 1'
#
loop_
_entity.id
_entity.type
_entity.pdbx_description
1 polymer ?
#
loop_
_entity_poly.entity_id
_entity_poly.type
_entity_poly.pdbx_seq_one_letter_code
_entity_poly.pdbx_strand_id
1 'polypeptide(L)'
;MVMLEEHIPGPKAGLSEQIRRWRLDLRLSLVIIAEVIAFTVLVVITPVVWWAAVLIAMAALLLVTLSYNGATAGGWMIRAVRYAYFRRSAKAHLRRAGIPPAFNVDMPGAGAVGMRWDGQYAVTMIALHGKAFAPTVLVPAGAETTNLIPLQGVIDQLHQFAGLELHSADVVSAGARVALDGRYTPKYEEIIADRAAVGERRTWLVLRLCPQACLAAMVYRGDAAAAAAAATERVRQSVLRAGCRAITCTADQINQATATLLAGAELDRIREGWSYLDTVSEYVTTYRIAGKDLNTRVLNDVWTVRSDATVTSIRLTADRAGVVAAGAVVRFHTPAPIPHPPLLTLRPVIGQCFDSLLASLPLGDRALRLEVSPRRLSDPAELKVPVGPSGPMLGMTVTGVPFLMPLTDPLRASKVSLCAPLDTVIPLLLRASAAGAVILIHTDRPQVWQPLCDNTHRISIASDREPVRSPNIIVADGTGHGVTAGERGHTLITLSEAAEPDADVTLVQHSGDELVLGTPSVQGVRLSIMRPRNEAQFLSHLVVRA
;
A
#
# COMPACT_ATOMS: atom_id res chain seq x y z
N MET A 1 14.65 7.31 -31.19
CA MET A 1 13.36 7.15 -30.48
C MET A 1 13.46 6.12 -29.35
N VAL A 2 13.98 4.91 -29.62
CA VAL A 2 14.18 3.80 -28.65
C VAL A 2 14.84 4.24 -27.32
N MET A 3 15.99 4.93 -27.38
CA MET A 3 16.76 5.44 -26.22
C MET A 3 15.95 6.21 -25.15
N LEU A 4 14.79 6.80 -25.48
CA LEU A 4 13.99 7.56 -24.51
C LEU A 4 13.10 6.68 -23.62
N GLU A 5 12.83 5.44 -24.02
CA GLU A 5 11.94 4.51 -23.28
C GLU A 5 12.71 3.44 -22.47
N GLU A 6 14.03 3.36 -22.66
CA GLU A 6 14.92 2.46 -21.91
C GLU A 6 14.97 2.77 -20.41
N HIS A 7 15.34 1.77 -19.62
CA HIS A 7 15.46 1.87 -18.16
C HIS A 7 16.61 2.81 -17.78
N ILE A 8 16.32 3.88 -17.01
CA ILE A 8 17.37 4.77 -16.52
C ILE A 8 18.04 4.09 -15.31
N PRO A 9 19.35 3.78 -15.36
CA PRO A 9 20.04 3.10 -14.26
C PRO A 9 19.96 3.93 -12.97
N GLY A 10 19.58 3.26 -11.89
CA GLY A 10 19.48 3.82 -10.55
C GLY A 10 20.67 3.48 -9.65
N PRO A 11 20.47 3.56 -8.32
CA PRO A 11 21.46 3.21 -7.32
C PRO A 11 21.55 1.69 -7.10
N LYS A 12 22.39 1.03 -7.91
CA LYS A 12 22.75 -0.39 -7.77
C LYS A 12 23.40 -0.63 -6.41
N ALA A 13 22.90 -1.60 -5.65
CA ALA A 13 23.50 -2.02 -4.38
C ALA A 13 24.77 -2.85 -4.64
N GLY A 14 25.94 -2.20 -4.57
CA GLY A 14 27.26 -2.81 -4.46
C GLY A 14 27.87 -2.59 -3.07
N LEU A 15 28.91 -3.34 -2.73
CA LEU A 15 29.47 -3.41 -1.37
C LEU A 15 29.96 -2.06 -0.80
N SER A 16 29.81 -1.93 0.53
CA SER A 16 30.31 -0.85 1.40
C SER A 16 29.86 0.60 1.13
N GLU A 17 28.62 0.96 1.53
CA GLU A 17 28.24 2.36 1.85
C GLU A 17 28.99 2.85 3.13
N GLN A 18 30.31 3.06 3.05
CA GLN A 18 31.10 3.74 4.09
C GLN A 18 31.91 4.92 3.52
N ILE A 19 31.31 6.11 3.56
CA ILE A 19 31.93 7.39 4.01
C ILE A 19 30.79 8.35 4.38
N ARG A 20 30.45 8.36 5.67
CA ARG A 20 29.29 9.07 6.23
C ARG A 20 29.63 10.54 6.51
N ARG A 21 29.85 11.35 5.47
CA ARG A 21 29.74 12.82 5.56
C ARG A 21 29.47 13.56 4.23
N TRP A 22 29.87 13.00 3.08
CA TRP A 22 29.79 13.70 1.78
C TRP A 22 28.98 13.02 0.66
N ARG A 23 28.38 11.85 0.91
CA ARG A 23 27.47 11.13 -0.03
C ARG A 23 28.04 10.84 -1.44
N LEU A 24 29.35 10.68 -1.56
CA LEU A 24 30.02 10.23 -2.80
C LEU A 24 30.14 8.71 -2.80
N ASP A 25 29.91 8.08 -3.95
CA ASP A 25 29.95 6.63 -4.17
C ASP A 25 30.68 6.34 -5.49
N LEU A 26 31.76 5.55 -5.44
CA LEU A 26 32.71 5.33 -6.54
C LEU A 26 32.52 3.92 -7.14
N ARG A 27 31.87 3.84 -8.32
CA ARG A 27 31.62 2.55 -8.99
C ARG A 27 32.83 2.08 -9.79
N LEU A 28 33.31 0.88 -9.48
CA LEU A 28 34.47 0.24 -10.11
C LEU A 28 34.37 0.13 -11.65
N SER A 29 33.19 -0.15 -12.20
CA SER A 29 32.98 -0.17 -13.67
C SER A 29 33.09 1.21 -14.34
N LEU A 30 32.81 2.28 -13.59
CA LEU A 30 32.98 3.65 -14.07
C LEU A 30 34.44 4.11 -13.97
N VAL A 31 35.19 3.59 -12.99
CA VAL A 31 36.65 3.75 -12.92
C VAL A 31 37.31 3.14 -14.16
N ILE A 32 36.97 1.91 -14.55
CA ILE A 32 37.52 1.27 -15.75
C ILE A 32 37.25 2.09 -17.03
N ILE A 33 36.03 2.61 -17.20
CA ILE A 33 35.70 3.46 -18.36
C ILE A 33 36.50 4.78 -18.34
N ALA A 34 36.65 5.39 -17.16
CA ALA A 34 37.44 6.61 -17.01
C ALA A 34 38.95 6.36 -17.21
N GLU A 35 39.48 5.23 -16.78
CA GLU A 35 40.86 4.79 -17.05
C GLU A 35 41.11 4.58 -18.54
N VAL A 36 40.19 3.91 -19.26
CA VAL A 36 40.28 3.74 -20.72
C VAL A 36 40.24 5.09 -21.44
N ILE A 37 39.33 5.99 -21.05
CA ILE A 37 39.26 7.35 -21.63
C ILE A 37 40.56 8.11 -21.34
N ALA A 38 41.03 8.12 -20.09
CA ALA A 38 42.28 8.77 -19.69
C ALA A 38 43.48 8.20 -20.46
N PHE A 39 43.55 6.88 -20.66
CA PHE A 39 44.59 6.22 -21.44
C PHE A 39 44.56 6.65 -22.91
N THR A 40 43.38 6.69 -23.55
CA THR A 40 43.26 7.19 -24.94
C THR A 40 43.64 8.67 -25.07
N VAL A 41 43.29 9.52 -24.09
CA VAL A 41 43.70 10.93 -24.09
C VAL A 41 45.21 11.09 -23.88
N LEU A 42 45.82 10.25 -23.03
CA LEU A 42 47.27 10.22 -22.80
C LEU A 42 48.05 9.79 -24.05
N VAL A 43 47.54 8.80 -24.80
CA VAL A 43 48.17 8.29 -26.04
C VAL A 43 48.08 9.29 -27.19
N VAL A 44 47.02 10.10 -27.26
CA VAL A 44 46.83 11.11 -28.31
C VAL A 44 47.64 12.39 -28.06
N ILE A 45 48.10 12.64 -26.82
CA ILE A 45 48.74 13.91 -26.43
C ILE A 45 50.16 13.67 -25.88
N THR A 46 51.14 13.64 -26.78
CA THR A 46 52.58 13.71 -26.47
C THR A 46 53.24 14.85 -27.25
N PRO A 47 54.21 15.63 -26.70
CA PRO A 47 54.63 15.74 -25.30
C PRO A 47 54.28 17.10 -24.64
N VAL A 48 53.40 17.93 -25.22
CA VAL A 48 53.36 19.38 -24.91
C VAL A 48 52.56 19.75 -23.64
N VAL A 49 51.53 19.01 -23.23
CA VAL A 49 50.65 19.45 -22.11
C VAL A 49 50.16 18.31 -21.19
N TRP A 50 51.09 17.50 -20.67
CA TRP A 50 50.77 16.36 -19.78
C TRP A 50 49.90 16.75 -18.56
N TRP A 51 50.10 17.94 -17.98
CA TRP A 51 49.30 18.44 -16.86
C TRP A 51 47.85 18.74 -17.24
N ALA A 52 47.58 19.18 -18.48
CA ALA A 52 46.22 19.38 -18.97
C ALA A 52 45.52 18.04 -19.26
N ALA A 53 46.24 17.04 -19.76
CA ALA A 53 45.71 15.68 -19.89
C ALA A 53 45.30 15.10 -18.52
N VAL A 54 46.10 15.31 -17.47
CA VAL A 54 45.75 14.93 -16.09
C VAL A 54 44.52 15.68 -15.58
N LEU A 55 44.43 17.00 -15.78
CA LEU A 55 43.25 17.79 -15.38
C LEU A 55 41.98 17.38 -16.13
N ILE A 56 42.06 17.11 -17.44
CA ILE A 56 40.93 16.63 -18.25
C ILE A 56 40.51 15.23 -17.82
N ALA A 57 41.46 14.31 -17.60
CA ALA A 57 41.18 12.98 -17.08
C ALA A 57 40.54 13.03 -15.69
N MET A 58 41.02 13.90 -14.79
CA MET A 58 40.46 14.10 -13.45
C MET A 58 39.06 14.72 -13.50
N ALA A 59 38.83 15.70 -14.38
CA ALA A 59 37.52 16.31 -14.59
C ALA A 59 36.52 15.32 -15.21
N ALA A 60 36.95 14.51 -16.17
CA ALA A 60 36.13 13.44 -16.76
C ALA A 60 35.82 12.34 -15.73
N LEU A 61 36.82 11.91 -14.95
CA LEU A 61 36.64 10.98 -13.84
C LEU A 61 35.64 11.54 -12.83
N LEU A 62 35.77 12.80 -12.40
CA LEU A 62 34.81 13.46 -11.51
C LEU A 62 33.41 13.52 -12.14
N LEU A 63 33.26 13.94 -13.40
CA LEU A 63 31.96 14.02 -14.08
C LEU A 63 31.26 12.65 -14.16
N VAL A 64 32.03 11.58 -14.39
CA VAL A 64 31.52 10.21 -14.54
C VAL A 64 31.25 9.55 -13.18
N THR A 65 32.12 9.76 -12.19
CA THR A 65 32.04 9.10 -10.87
C THR A 65 31.24 9.85 -9.82
N LEU A 66 31.10 11.18 -9.93
CA LEU A 66 30.37 11.99 -8.95
C LEU A 66 28.86 11.73 -9.11
N SER A 67 28.37 10.75 -8.36
CA SER A 67 26.95 10.48 -8.23
C SER A 67 26.34 11.34 -7.12
N TYR A 68 25.18 11.93 -7.40
CA TYR A 68 24.41 12.72 -6.45
C TYR A 68 23.00 12.14 -6.34
N ASN A 69 22.54 11.88 -5.10
CA ASN A 69 21.28 11.19 -4.79
C ASN A 69 21.04 9.92 -5.65
N GLY A 70 22.11 9.14 -5.89
CA GLY A 70 22.03 7.84 -6.58
C GLY A 70 21.97 7.88 -8.11
N ALA A 71 22.28 9.02 -8.74
CA ALA A 71 22.47 9.15 -10.18
C ALA A 71 23.77 9.89 -10.51
N THR A 72 24.49 9.47 -11.55
CA THR A 72 25.67 10.16 -12.10
C THR A 72 25.26 11.41 -12.88
N ALA A 73 26.20 12.29 -13.22
CA ALA A 73 25.91 13.48 -14.04
C ALA A 73 25.19 13.15 -15.35
N GLY A 74 25.61 12.07 -16.05
CA GLY A 74 24.92 11.56 -17.24
C GLY A 74 23.49 11.08 -16.94
N GLY A 75 23.27 10.39 -15.82
CA GLY A 75 21.93 9.99 -15.38
C GLY A 75 21.01 11.19 -15.10
N TRP A 76 21.55 12.26 -14.50
CA TRP A 76 20.83 13.52 -14.31
C TRP A 76 20.51 14.22 -15.63
N MET A 77 21.44 14.22 -16.60
CA MET A 77 21.21 14.76 -17.93
C MET A 77 20.07 14.01 -18.67
N ILE A 78 20.07 12.68 -18.61
CA ILE A 78 19.00 11.85 -19.19
C ILE A 78 17.65 12.16 -18.54
N ARG A 79 17.59 12.28 -17.21
CA ARG A 79 16.36 12.68 -16.49
C ARG A 79 15.87 14.07 -16.92
N ALA A 80 16.77 15.05 -17.04
CA ALA A 80 16.43 16.41 -17.46
C ALA A 80 15.89 16.44 -18.91
N VAL A 81 16.52 15.71 -19.83
CA VAL A 81 16.06 15.57 -21.22
C VAL A 81 14.71 14.86 -21.29
N ARG A 82 14.52 13.74 -20.56
CA ARG A 82 13.24 13.01 -20.50
C ARG A 82 12.11 13.89 -19.95
N TYR A 83 12.36 14.60 -18.85
CA TYR A 83 11.43 15.55 -18.25
C TYR A 83 11.05 16.67 -19.22
N ALA A 84 12.02 17.31 -19.86
CA ALA A 84 11.78 18.37 -20.85
C ALA A 84 11.00 17.85 -22.08
N TYR A 85 11.28 16.61 -22.52
CA TYR A 85 10.57 15.99 -23.65
C TYR A 85 9.10 15.72 -23.32
N PHE A 86 8.81 15.03 -22.21
CA PHE A 86 7.42 14.71 -21.85
C PHE A 86 6.61 15.94 -21.45
N ARG A 87 7.23 16.96 -20.84
CA ARG A 87 6.57 18.25 -20.56
C ARG A 87 6.22 19.04 -21.81
N ARG A 88 7.00 18.91 -22.90
CA ARG A 88 6.74 19.59 -24.19
C ARG A 88 5.81 18.80 -25.12
N SER A 89 5.80 17.47 -25.04
CA SER A 89 5.08 16.60 -25.97
C SER A 89 3.84 15.97 -25.33
N ALA A 90 2.69 16.65 -25.45
CA ALA A 90 1.40 16.12 -25.00
C ALA A 90 1.08 14.74 -25.62
N LYS A 91 1.43 14.53 -26.90
CA LYS A 91 1.28 13.23 -27.56
C LYS A 91 2.12 12.12 -26.92
N ALA A 92 3.32 12.44 -26.41
CA ALA A 92 4.15 11.47 -25.69
C ALA A 92 3.62 11.23 -24.26
N HIS A 93 3.09 12.27 -23.60
CA HIS A 93 2.43 12.15 -22.30
C HIS A 93 1.21 11.21 -22.36
N LEU A 94 0.30 11.41 -23.33
CA LEU A 94 -0.87 10.55 -23.49
C LEU A 94 -0.51 9.07 -23.77
N ARG A 95 0.56 8.82 -24.55
CA ARG A 95 1.05 7.45 -24.80
C ARG A 95 1.53 6.76 -23.52
N ARG A 96 2.25 7.46 -22.63
CA ARG A 96 2.72 6.87 -21.36
C ARG A 96 1.61 6.73 -20.31
N ALA A 97 0.55 7.53 -20.40
CA ALA A 97 -0.62 7.48 -19.53
C ALA A 97 -1.56 6.29 -19.81
N GLY A 98 -1.61 5.79 -21.04
CA GLY A 98 -2.46 4.67 -21.41
C GLY A 98 -2.16 3.39 -20.61
N ILE A 99 -3.19 2.82 -19.98
CA ILE A 99 -3.13 1.52 -19.30
C ILE A 99 -3.73 0.45 -20.24
N PRO A 100 -2.99 -0.62 -20.60
CA PRO A 100 -3.51 -1.73 -21.38
C PRO A 100 -4.74 -2.36 -20.72
N PRO A 101 -5.76 -2.75 -21.49
CA PRO A 101 -6.94 -3.41 -20.94
C PRO A 101 -6.52 -4.74 -20.27
N ALA A 102 -7.18 -5.05 -19.16
CA ALA A 102 -7.13 -6.39 -18.60
C ALA A 102 -8.15 -7.30 -19.31
N PHE A 103 -7.86 -8.59 -19.40
CA PHE A 103 -8.73 -9.63 -19.96
C PHE A 103 -8.72 -10.86 -19.05
N ASN A 104 -9.70 -11.75 -19.19
CA ASN A 104 -9.78 -12.98 -18.41
C ASN A 104 -9.13 -14.14 -19.17
N VAL A 105 -8.44 -15.02 -18.42
CA VAL A 105 -7.94 -16.32 -18.87
C VAL A 105 -8.70 -17.38 -18.09
N ASP A 106 -9.52 -18.17 -18.76
CA ASP A 106 -10.31 -19.22 -18.10
C ASP A 106 -9.44 -20.43 -17.75
N MET A 107 -9.35 -20.76 -16.46
CA MET A 107 -8.64 -21.94 -16.00
C MET A 107 -9.63 -23.02 -15.54
N PRO A 108 -9.54 -24.25 -16.09
CA PRO A 108 -10.30 -25.40 -15.60
C PRO A 108 -10.13 -25.60 -14.09
N GLY A 109 -11.24 -25.59 -13.35
CA GLY A 109 -11.27 -25.80 -11.90
C GLY A 109 -10.91 -24.61 -11.01
N ALA A 110 -10.30 -23.54 -11.53
CA ALA A 110 -9.95 -22.32 -10.76
C ALA A 110 -10.74 -21.07 -11.18
N GLY A 111 -11.42 -21.11 -12.33
CA GLY A 111 -12.22 -20.00 -12.86
C GLY A 111 -11.39 -18.98 -13.66
N ALA A 112 -11.96 -17.81 -13.88
CA ALA A 112 -11.34 -16.73 -14.65
C ALA A 112 -10.21 -16.05 -13.86
N VAL A 113 -8.99 -16.10 -14.39
CA VAL A 113 -7.85 -15.32 -13.88
C VAL A 113 -7.65 -14.09 -14.75
N GLY A 114 -7.73 -12.91 -14.13
CA GLY A 114 -7.45 -11.64 -14.80
C GLY A 114 -5.97 -11.50 -15.14
N MET A 115 -5.71 -11.03 -16.36
CA MET A 115 -4.37 -10.78 -16.89
C MET A 115 -4.32 -9.43 -17.61
N ARG A 116 -3.14 -8.79 -17.58
CA ARG A 116 -2.81 -7.62 -18.39
C ARG A 116 -1.43 -7.83 -19.03
N TRP A 117 -1.32 -7.59 -20.33
CA TRP A 117 -0.02 -7.48 -21.01
C TRP A 117 0.50 -6.04 -20.90
N ASP A 118 1.74 -5.86 -20.46
CA ASP A 118 2.43 -4.55 -20.49
C ASP A 118 3.92 -4.75 -20.77
N GLY A 119 4.30 -4.51 -22.03
CA GLY A 119 5.63 -4.83 -22.54
C GLY A 119 5.84 -6.34 -22.64
N GLN A 120 6.93 -6.86 -22.08
CA GLN A 120 7.25 -8.30 -22.18
C GLN A 120 6.60 -9.16 -21.07
N TYR A 121 5.82 -8.55 -20.17
CA TYR A 121 5.26 -9.23 -19.00
C TYR A 121 3.78 -9.52 -19.11
N ALA A 122 3.41 -10.77 -18.78
CA ALA A 122 2.08 -11.13 -18.33
C ALA A 122 1.95 -10.74 -16.86
N VAL A 123 1.08 -9.78 -16.58
CA VAL A 123 0.79 -9.30 -15.23
C VAL A 123 -0.52 -9.91 -14.75
N THR A 124 -0.51 -10.56 -13.61
CA THR A 124 -1.71 -11.09 -12.93
C THR A 124 -1.76 -10.59 -11.49
N MET A 125 -2.91 -10.73 -10.83
CA MET A 125 -3.07 -10.18 -9.49
C MET A 125 -3.93 -11.06 -8.57
N ILE A 126 -3.59 -11.04 -7.28
CA ILE A 126 -4.30 -11.73 -6.22
C ILE A 126 -4.66 -10.70 -5.14
N ALA A 127 -5.94 -10.59 -4.77
CA ALA A 127 -6.38 -9.81 -3.62
C ALA A 127 -6.06 -10.57 -2.33
N LEU A 128 -5.41 -9.89 -1.38
CA LEU A 128 -5.01 -10.43 -0.09
C LEU A 128 -5.88 -9.81 1.01
N HIS A 129 -6.47 -10.67 1.84
CA HIS A 129 -7.35 -10.30 2.93
C HIS A 129 -6.82 -10.90 4.22
N GLY A 130 -6.66 -10.06 5.24
CA GLY A 130 -6.40 -10.52 6.60
C GLY A 130 -7.56 -11.37 7.14
N LYS A 131 -7.35 -12.11 8.23
CA LYS A 131 -8.41 -12.83 8.95
C LYS A 131 -9.44 -11.83 9.51
N ALA A 132 -10.69 -12.28 9.61
CA ALA A 132 -11.77 -11.50 10.21
C ALA A 132 -11.43 -11.11 11.65
N PHE A 133 -11.78 -9.88 12.05
CA PHE A 133 -11.65 -9.37 13.42
C PHE A 133 -10.26 -9.56 14.07
N ALA A 134 -9.19 -9.65 13.27
CA ALA A 134 -7.85 -9.79 13.85
C ALA A 134 -7.44 -8.46 14.50
N PRO A 135 -6.99 -8.47 15.76
CA PRO A 135 -6.63 -7.25 16.45
C PRO A 135 -5.34 -6.65 15.91
N THR A 136 -5.22 -5.34 16.07
CA THR A 136 -3.99 -4.56 15.89
C THR A 136 -3.72 -3.76 17.15
N VAL A 137 -2.53 -3.87 17.72
CA VAL A 137 -2.11 -3.12 18.91
C VAL A 137 -1.04 -2.11 18.52
N LEU A 138 -1.17 -0.87 18.99
CA LEU A 138 -0.23 0.21 18.69
C LEU A 138 0.82 0.34 19.79
N VAL A 139 1.92 -0.39 19.64
CA VAL A 139 3.08 -0.34 20.54
C VAL A 139 4.08 0.76 20.09
N PRO A 140 5.04 1.20 20.93
CA PRO A 140 6.06 2.17 20.53
C PRO A 140 6.98 1.74 19.36
N ALA A 141 6.95 0.46 19.00
CA ALA A 141 7.64 -0.11 17.84
C ALA A 141 6.82 -0.04 16.53
N GLY A 142 5.54 0.35 16.58
CA GLY A 142 4.63 0.42 15.44
C GLY A 142 3.32 -0.33 15.67
N ALA A 143 2.63 -0.67 14.59
CA ALA A 143 1.43 -1.52 14.64
C ALA A 143 1.83 -3.00 14.66
N GLU A 144 1.40 -3.74 15.69
CA GLU A 144 1.53 -5.19 15.76
C GLU A 144 0.18 -5.86 15.52
N THR A 145 0.16 -6.86 14.62
CA THR A 145 -1.02 -7.65 14.30
C THR A 145 -0.63 -9.06 13.89
N THR A 146 -1.54 -10.01 14.06
CA THR A 146 -1.42 -11.39 13.56
C THR A 146 -1.77 -11.51 12.07
N ASN A 147 -2.41 -10.49 11.48
CA ASN A 147 -2.71 -10.41 10.05
C ASN A 147 -1.46 -10.00 9.25
N LEU A 148 -0.60 -10.97 8.98
CA LEU A 148 0.62 -10.80 8.19
C LEU A 148 0.53 -11.56 6.86
N ILE A 149 1.23 -11.05 5.85
CA ILE A 149 1.39 -11.72 4.55
C ILE A 149 2.48 -12.80 4.69
N PRO A 150 2.22 -14.06 4.31
CA PRO A 150 3.20 -15.13 4.38
C PRO A 150 4.21 -15.00 3.24
N LEU A 151 5.21 -14.13 3.41
CA LEU A 151 6.21 -13.85 2.37
C LEU A 151 6.95 -15.11 1.89
N GLN A 152 7.26 -16.04 2.80
CA GLN A 152 7.89 -17.33 2.47
C GLN A 152 7.09 -18.08 1.39
N GLY A 153 5.77 -18.24 1.59
CA GLY A 153 4.90 -18.95 0.64
C GLY A 153 4.77 -18.26 -0.73
N VAL A 154 5.05 -16.95 -0.81
CA VAL A 154 5.17 -16.23 -2.10
C VAL A 154 6.55 -16.48 -2.73
N ILE A 155 7.61 -16.38 -1.93
CA ILE A 155 9.01 -16.55 -2.33
C ILE A 155 9.25 -17.96 -2.88
N ASP A 156 8.75 -18.99 -2.20
CA ASP A 156 8.83 -20.40 -2.61
C ASP A 156 8.13 -20.68 -3.96
N GLN A 157 7.35 -19.72 -4.46
CA GLN A 157 6.61 -19.80 -5.72
C GLN A 157 7.11 -18.78 -6.76
N LEU A 158 8.22 -18.07 -6.50
CA LEU A 158 8.91 -17.27 -7.53
C LEU A 158 9.53 -18.17 -8.60
N HIS A 159 10.13 -19.29 -8.20
CA HIS A 159 10.57 -20.35 -9.11
C HIS A 159 9.60 -21.53 -9.00
N GLN A 160 9.08 -21.99 -10.15
CA GLN A 160 8.05 -23.02 -10.19
C GLN A 160 8.42 -24.19 -11.12
N PHE A 161 7.71 -25.30 -10.93
CA PHE A 161 7.93 -26.56 -11.65
C PHE A 161 7.95 -26.41 -13.18
N ALA A 162 8.81 -27.18 -13.82
CA ALA A 162 9.05 -27.17 -15.26
C ALA A 162 9.40 -25.76 -15.81
N GLY A 163 10.44 -25.15 -15.21
CA GLY A 163 11.18 -24.00 -15.75
C GLY A 163 10.44 -22.66 -15.77
N LEU A 164 9.42 -22.48 -14.93
CA LEU A 164 8.58 -21.29 -14.93
C LEU A 164 9.03 -20.34 -13.80
N GLU A 165 9.63 -19.21 -14.18
CA GLU A 165 10.22 -18.23 -13.26
C GLU A 165 9.43 -16.91 -13.30
N LEU A 166 8.86 -16.51 -12.16
CA LEU A 166 8.27 -15.18 -11.98
C LEU A 166 9.39 -14.16 -11.79
N HIS A 167 9.42 -13.13 -12.62
CA HIS A 167 10.43 -12.07 -12.54
C HIS A 167 10.30 -11.25 -11.25
N SER A 168 9.07 -10.95 -10.83
CA SER A 168 8.82 -10.41 -9.49
C SER A 168 7.43 -10.73 -8.97
N ALA A 169 7.32 -10.72 -7.65
CA ALA A 169 6.05 -10.66 -6.93
C ALA A 169 6.05 -9.39 -6.08
N ASP A 170 5.23 -8.40 -6.44
CA ASP A 170 5.15 -7.14 -5.70
C ASP A 170 3.93 -7.18 -4.78
N VAL A 171 4.16 -7.06 -3.47
CA VAL A 171 3.10 -6.79 -2.50
C VAL A 171 2.78 -5.31 -2.56
N VAL A 172 1.57 -4.96 -2.98
CA VAL A 172 1.14 -3.57 -3.12
C VAL A 172 -0.08 -3.31 -2.23
N SER A 173 -0.02 -2.28 -1.38
CA SER A 173 -1.14 -1.87 -0.54
C SER A 173 -1.51 -0.42 -0.82
N ALA A 174 -2.81 -0.14 -0.92
CA ALA A 174 -3.37 1.21 -0.91
C ALA A 174 -4.24 1.40 0.34
N GLY A 175 -4.22 2.59 0.91
CA GLY A 175 -5.02 2.89 2.08
C GLY A 175 -4.91 4.32 2.58
N ALA A 176 -5.67 4.61 3.61
CA ALA A 176 -5.63 5.88 4.33
C ALA A 176 -5.66 5.62 5.84
N ARG A 177 -5.05 6.52 6.61
CA ARG A 177 -5.00 6.42 8.08
C ARG A 177 -6.40 6.61 8.69
N VAL A 178 -7.14 7.53 8.09
CA VAL A 178 -8.52 7.88 8.40
C VAL A 178 -9.26 8.15 7.07
N ALA A 179 -10.58 8.26 7.09
CA ALA A 179 -11.36 8.66 5.92
C ALA A 179 -10.99 10.10 5.46
N LEU A 180 -11.15 10.39 4.16
CA LEU A 180 -10.94 11.74 3.62
C LEU A 180 -12.00 12.75 4.07
N ASP A 181 -13.16 12.25 4.47
CA ASP A 181 -14.37 13.01 4.73
C ASP A 181 -15.01 12.62 6.08
N GLY A 182 -16.08 13.33 6.45
CA GLY A 182 -16.79 13.13 7.71
C GLY A 182 -16.43 14.16 8.79
N ARG A 183 -17.45 14.64 9.51
CA ARG A 183 -17.30 15.71 10.51
C ARG A 183 -16.38 15.36 11.69
N TYR A 184 -16.35 14.08 12.07
CA TYR A 184 -15.56 13.59 13.21
C TYR A 184 -14.10 13.27 12.83
N THR A 185 -13.81 13.07 11.54
CA THR A 185 -12.55 12.46 11.10
C THR A 185 -11.28 13.21 11.48
N PRO A 186 -11.19 14.56 11.39
CA PRO A 186 -10.02 15.30 11.86
C PRO A 186 -9.75 15.11 13.37
N LYS A 187 -10.80 14.94 14.18
CA LYS A 187 -10.68 14.69 15.63
C LYS A 187 -10.18 13.28 15.93
N TYR A 188 -10.53 12.30 15.10
CA TYR A 188 -9.95 10.96 15.19
C TYR A 188 -8.46 10.95 14.79
N GLU A 189 -8.06 11.73 13.79
CA GLU A 189 -6.65 11.84 13.39
C GLU A 189 -5.78 12.55 14.46
N GLU A 190 -6.36 13.46 15.25
CA GLU A 190 -5.72 13.99 16.48
C GLU A 190 -5.51 12.88 17.53
N ILE A 191 -6.50 12.00 17.74
CA ILE A 191 -6.45 10.93 18.75
C ILE A 191 -5.40 9.86 18.39
N ILE A 192 -5.35 9.46 17.11
CA ILE A 192 -4.33 8.55 16.58
C ILE A 192 -2.92 9.17 16.70
N ALA A 193 -2.80 10.49 16.50
CA ALA A 193 -1.54 11.22 16.50
C ALA A 193 -0.50 10.59 15.55
N ASP A 194 0.72 10.30 16.02
CA ASP A 194 1.82 9.80 15.19
C ASP A 194 1.92 8.26 15.19
N ARG A 195 0.82 7.56 15.49
CA ARG A 195 0.78 6.08 15.51
C ARG A 195 0.39 5.50 14.15
N ALA A 196 0.94 4.34 13.81
CA ALA A 196 0.72 3.64 12.53
C ALA A 196 -0.67 2.95 12.43
N ALA A 197 -1.73 3.62 12.86
CA ALA A 197 -3.11 3.15 12.68
C ALA A 197 -3.53 3.35 11.22
N VAL A 198 -4.10 2.32 10.61
CA VAL A 198 -4.59 2.37 9.22
C VAL A 198 -6.07 2.01 9.19
N GLY A 199 -6.94 3.02 9.08
CA GLY A 199 -8.39 2.85 9.02
C GLY A 199 -8.80 2.00 7.82
N GLU A 200 -8.35 2.36 6.62
CA GLU A 200 -8.60 1.59 5.39
C GLU A 200 -7.28 1.10 4.80
N ARG A 201 -7.16 -0.21 4.53
CA ARG A 201 -6.04 -0.78 3.78
C ARG A 201 -6.50 -1.97 2.94
N ARG A 202 -6.32 -1.88 1.63
CA ARG A 202 -6.48 -2.97 0.68
C ARG A 202 -5.11 -3.38 0.17
N THR A 203 -4.90 -4.69 0.02
CA THR A 203 -3.58 -5.25 -0.32
C THR A 203 -3.74 -6.28 -1.43
N TRP A 204 -2.81 -6.26 -2.37
CA TRP A 204 -2.75 -7.17 -3.50
C TRP A 204 -1.32 -7.70 -3.68
N LEU A 205 -1.22 -8.85 -4.32
CA LEU A 205 0.01 -9.40 -4.83
C LEU A 205 -0.02 -9.30 -6.36
N VAL A 206 0.89 -8.52 -6.94
CA VAL A 206 1.07 -8.35 -8.38
C VAL A 206 2.18 -9.29 -8.83
N LEU A 207 1.86 -10.25 -9.71
CA LEU A 207 2.81 -11.23 -10.21
C LEU A 207 3.17 -10.91 -11.66
N ARG A 208 4.46 -10.98 -11.99
CA ARG A 208 4.99 -10.74 -13.34
C ARG A 208 5.71 -11.96 -13.88
N LEU A 209 5.14 -12.58 -14.90
CA LEU A 209 5.82 -13.60 -15.71
C LEU A 209 6.39 -12.95 -16.97
N CYS A 210 7.64 -13.24 -17.33
CA CYS A 210 8.19 -12.93 -18.65
C CYS A 210 8.28 -14.22 -19.48
N PRO A 211 7.39 -14.44 -20.47
CA PRO A 211 7.41 -15.65 -21.29
C PRO A 211 8.74 -15.84 -22.04
N GLN A 212 9.40 -14.74 -22.44
CA GLN A 212 10.70 -14.74 -23.12
C GLN A 212 11.86 -15.14 -22.20
N ALA A 213 11.75 -14.96 -20.88
CA ALA A 213 12.72 -15.51 -19.92
C ALA A 213 12.54 -17.03 -19.74
N CYS A 214 11.34 -17.55 -20.00
CA CYS A 214 10.92 -18.92 -19.72
C CYS A 214 10.66 -19.75 -20.99
N LEU A 215 11.38 -19.50 -22.10
CA LEU A 215 11.06 -20.08 -23.42
C LEU A 215 10.88 -21.62 -23.42
N ALA A 216 11.77 -22.36 -22.76
CA ALA A 216 11.65 -23.82 -22.65
C ALA A 216 10.35 -24.27 -21.95
N ALA A 217 9.92 -23.51 -20.94
CA ALA A 217 8.68 -23.74 -20.20
C ALA A 217 7.44 -23.34 -21.01
N MET A 218 7.56 -22.40 -21.95
CA MET A 218 6.49 -22.02 -22.89
C MET A 218 6.33 -23.05 -24.01
N VAL A 219 7.42 -23.57 -24.58
CA VAL A 219 7.39 -24.62 -25.62
C VAL A 219 6.60 -25.86 -25.14
N TYR A 220 6.76 -26.25 -23.88
CA TYR A 220 5.99 -27.36 -23.29
C TYR A 220 4.49 -27.05 -23.10
N ARG A 221 4.11 -25.78 -22.91
CA ARG A 221 2.75 -25.37 -22.50
C ARG A 221 1.89 -24.82 -23.64
N GLY A 222 2.48 -24.36 -24.74
CA GLY A 222 1.80 -23.80 -25.90
C GLY A 222 1.23 -22.38 -25.69
N ASP A 223 0.67 -22.08 -24.52
CA ASP A 223 0.11 -20.77 -24.18
C ASP A 223 0.77 -20.13 -22.96
N ALA A 224 1.25 -18.90 -23.14
CA ALA A 224 1.82 -18.07 -22.09
C ALA A 224 0.76 -17.49 -21.13
N ALA A 225 -0.47 -17.26 -21.59
CA ALA A 225 -1.54 -16.72 -20.76
C ALA A 225 -2.02 -17.76 -19.74
N ALA A 226 -2.35 -18.99 -20.20
CA ALA A 226 -2.61 -20.12 -19.33
C ALA A 226 -1.42 -20.46 -18.41
N ALA A 227 -0.18 -20.36 -18.89
CA ALA A 227 1.00 -20.60 -18.07
C ALA A 227 1.14 -19.59 -16.91
N ALA A 228 0.93 -18.29 -17.16
CA ALA A 228 0.98 -17.29 -16.10
C ALA A 228 -0.22 -17.43 -15.14
N ALA A 229 -1.43 -17.66 -15.65
CA ALA A 229 -2.61 -17.94 -14.81
C ALA A 229 -2.34 -19.14 -13.87
N ALA A 230 -1.80 -20.24 -14.39
CA ALA A 230 -1.42 -21.40 -13.58
C ALA A 230 -0.34 -21.08 -12.54
N ALA A 231 0.58 -20.14 -12.83
CA ALA A 231 1.55 -19.66 -11.86
C ALA A 231 0.89 -18.85 -10.73
N THR A 232 -0.06 -17.98 -11.08
CA THR A 232 -0.88 -17.20 -10.13
C THR A 232 -1.64 -18.11 -9.18
N GLU A 233 -2.27 -19.16 -9.70
CA GLU A 233 -3.05 -20.08 -8.87
C GLU A 233 -2.15 -20.87 -7.89
N ARG A 234 -0.95 -21.31 -8.31
CA ARG A 234 0.01 -21.94 -7.38
C ARG A 234 0.44 -20.99 -6.26
N VAL A 235 0.74 -19.73 -6.58
CA VAL A 235 1.05 -18.70 -5.57
C VAL A 235 -0.14 -18.50 -4.62
N ARG A 236 -1.36 -18.38 -5.15
CA ARG A 236 -2.59 -18.22 -4.33
C ARG A 236 -2.79 -19.40 -3.38
N GLN A 237 -2.63 -20.63 -3.87
CA GLN A 237 -2.74 -21.86 -3.06
C GLN A 237 -1.67 -21.93 -1.97
N SER A 238 -0.44 -21.51 -2.26
CA SER A 238 0.63 -21.41 -1.26
C SER A 238 0.29 -20.42 -0.15
N VAL A 239 -0.16 -19.21 -0.52
CA VAL A 239 -0.59 -18.16 0.43
C VAL A 239 -1.79 -18.58 1.27
N LEU A 240 -2.76 -19.30 0.68
CA LEU A 240 -3.90 -19.89 1.39
C LEU A 240 -3.48 -20.93 2.41
N ARG A 241 -2.58 -21.87 2.02
CA ARG A 241 -2.06 -22.91 2.93
C ARG A 241 -1.28 -22.30 4.10
N ALA A 242 -0.60 -21.18 3.87
CA ALA A 242 0.07 -20.41 4.92
C ALA A 242 -0.89 -19.52 5.75
N GLY A 243 -2.22 -19.64 5.56
CA GLY A 243 -3.24 -19.07 6.45
C GLY A 243 -3.66 -17.63 6.16
N CYS A 244 -3.30 -17.07 4.99
CA CYS A 244 -3.76 -15.76 4.53
C CYS A 244 -4.86 -15.92 3.46
N ARG A 245 -5.96 -15.16 3.57
CA ARG A 245 -7.11 -15.32 2.68
C ARG A 245 -6.82 -14.64 1.34
N ALA A 246 -6.89 -15.38 0.24
CA ALA A 246 -6.42 -14.92 -1.06
C ALA A 246 -7.37 -15.30 -2.22
N ILE A 247 -7.68 -14.33 -3.07
CA ILE A 247 -8.61 -14.46 -4.21
C ILE A 247 -7.90 -13.98 -5.49
N THR A 248 -7.89 -14.80 -6.54
CA THR A 248 -7.44 -14.41 -7.89
C THR A 248 -8.33 -13.31 -8.43
N CYS A 249 -7.74 -12.20 -8.88
CA CYS A 249 -8.54 -11.09 -9.41
C CYS A 249 -8.97 -11.37 -10.85
N THR A 250 -10.23 -11.08 -11.18
CA THR A 250 -10.70 -10.97 -12.57
C THR A 250 -10.16 -9.71 -13.26
N ALA A 251 -10.35 -9.59 -14.57
CA ALA A 251 -9.99 -8.39 -15.34
C ALA A 251 -10.59 -7.09 -14.74
N ASP A 252 -11.88 -7.11 -14.36
CA ASP A 252 -12.56 -5.97 -13.75
C ASP A 252 -11.98 -5.64 -12.38
N GLN A 253 -11.64 -6.65 -11.57
CA GLN A 253 -11.00 -6.46 -10.27
C GLN A 253 -9.57 -5.91 -10.42
N ILE A 254 -8.84 -6.27 -11.47
CA ILE A 254 -7.55 -5.63 -11.81
C ILE A 254 -7.76 -4.15 -12.18
N ASN A 255 -8.81 -3.82 -12.94
CA ASN A 255 -9.12 -2.42 -13.27
C ASN A 255 -9.52 -1.62 -12.02
N GLN A 256 -10.40 -2.16 -11.17
CA GLN A 256 -10.80 -1.55 -9.89
C GLN A 256 -9.62 -1.37 -8.92
N ALA A 257 -8.73 -2.35 -8.83
CA ALA A 257 -7.51 -2.24 -8.02
C ALA A 257 -6.51 -1.23 -8.61
N THR A 258 -6.40 -1.16 -9.94
CA THR A 258 -5.59 -0.13 -10.62
C THR A 258 -6.13 1.26 -10.27
N ALA A 259 -7.45 1.48 -10.30
CA ALA A 259 -8.07 2.73 -9.89
C ALA A 259 -7.89 3.04 -8.39
N THR A 260 -8.01 2.03 -7.52
CA THR A 260 -7.77 2.18 -6.07
C THR A 260 -6.32 2.55 -5.79
N LEU A 261 -5.37 1.95 -6.52
CA LEU A 261 -3.95 2.28 -6.43
C LEU A 261 -3.65 3.67 -7.00
N LEU A 262 -4.33 4.11 -8.07
CA LEU A 262 -4.21 5.49 -8.55
C LEU A 262 -4.70 6.51 -7.53
N ALA A 263 -5.65 6.15 -6.66
CA ALA A 263 -6.21 7.01 -5.61
C ALA A 263 -6.61 8.39 -6.16
N GLY A 264 -7.52 8.40 -7.13
CA GLY A 264 -8.01 9.61 -7.80
C GLY A 264 -7.10 10.20 -8.88
N ALA A 265 -5.83 9.79 -8.97
CA ALA A 265 -4.89 10.37 -9.95
C ALA A 265 -5.17 9.93 -11.40
N GLU A 266 -5.70 10.85 -12.22
CA GLU A 266 -5.96 10.67 -13.66
C GLU A 266 -4.66 10.79 -14.48
N LEU A 267 -4.07 9.66 -14.90
CA LEU A 267 -2.73 9.60 -15.51
C LEU A 267 -2.50 10.52 -16.72
N ASP A 268 -3.54 10.84 -17.48
CA ASP A 268 -3.53 11.69 -18.68
C ASP A 268 -3.60 13.19 -18.36
N ARG A 269 -4.05 13.55 -17.14
CA ARG A 269 -4.14 14.93 -16.65
C ARG A 269 -3.01 15.31 -15.69
N ILE A 270 -2.24 14.34 -15.20
CA ILE A 270 -1.10 14.56 -14.29
C ILE A 270 -0.06 15.49 -14.92
N ARG A 271 0.24 16.59 -14.23
CA ARG A 271 1.37 17.46 -14.52
C ARG A 271 2.60 16.96 -13.77
N GLU A 272 3.61 16.51 -14.51
CA GLU A 272 4.87 16.08 -13.91
C GLU A 272 5.72 17.31 -13.53
N GLY A 273 5.98 17.46 -12.23
CA GLY A 273 7.03 18.32 -11.70
C GLY A 273 8.35 17.58 -11.56
N TRP A 274 9.37 18.27 -11.04
CA TRP A 274 10.73 17.69 -10.90
C TRP A 274 10.88 16.78 -9.67
N SER A 275 10.11 17.02 -8.61
CA SER A 275 10.14 16.28 -7.33
C SER A 275 8.79 15.74 -6.88
N TYR A 276 7.70 16.16 -7.51
CA TYR A 276 6.32 15.75 -7.23
C TYR A 276 5.51 15.70 -8.53
N LEU A 277 4.35 15.07 -8.47
CA LEU A 277 3.30 15.13 -9.49
C LEU A 277 2.17 16.04 -8.99
N ASP A 278 1.64 16.86 -9.87
CA ASP A 278 0.50 17.75 -9.66
C ASP A 278 -0.72 17.12 -10.37
N THR A 279 -1.76 16.78 -9.60
CA THR A 279 -3.01 16.20 -10.12
C THR A 279 -4.10 17.28 -10.18
N VAL A 280 -5.37 16.90 -10.35
CA VAL A 280 -6.48 17.87 -10.36
C VAL A 280 -6.80 18.40 -8.96
N SER A 281 -6.58 17.59 -7.91
CA SER A 281 -6.97 17.89 -6.51
C SER A 281 -5.82 17.80 -5.50
N GLU A 282 -4.79 17.00 -5.78
CA GLU A 282 -3.76 16.59 -4.82
C GLU A 282 -2.35 16.60 -5.44
N TYR A 283 -1.34 16.61 -4.58
CA TYR A 283 0.07 16.42 -4.95
C TYR A 283 0.53 15.02 -4.59
N VAL A 284 1.20 14.35 -5.54
CA VAL A 284 1.63 12.96 -5.36
C VAL A 284 3.16 12.90 -5.34
N THR A 285 3.71 12.38 -4.25
CA THR A 285 5.16 12.28 -4.04
C THR A 285 5.57 10.86 -3.69
N THR A 286 6.47 10.28 -4.49
CA THR A 286 6.99 8.92 -4.29
C THR A 286 8.40 8.95 -3.73
N TYR A 287 8.63 8.13 -2.71
CA TYR A 287 9.92 7.92 -2.08
C TYR A 287 10.32 6.44 -2.18
N ARG A 288 11.64 6.20 -2.23
CA ARG A 288 12.23 4.86 -2.12
C ARG A 288 12.62 4.62 -0.66
N ILE A 289 12.36 3.42 -0.16
CA ILE A 289 12.99 2.94 1.07
C ILE A 289 14.37 2.40 0.67
N ALA A 290 15.43 2.84 1.36
CA ALA A 290 16.75 2.29 1.12
C ALA A 290 16.82 0.84 1.64
N GLY A 291 17.42 -0.07 0.88
CA GLY A 291 17.41 -1.50 1.22
C GLY A 291 17.87 -1.80 2.65
N LYS A 292 18.97 -1.18 3.11
CA LYS A 292 19.47 -1.34 4.50
C LYS A 292 18.49 -0.89 5.59
N ASP A 293 17.58 0.02 5.26
CA ASP A 293 16.58 0.59 6.15
C ASP A 293 15.21 -0.12 5.96
N LEU A 294 15.07 -1.05 5.00
CA LEU A 294 13.85 -1.82 4.76
C LEU A 294 13.66 -2.90 5.82
N ASN A 295 12.84 -2.58 6.82
CA ASN A 295 12.44 -3.48 7.89
C ASN A 295 10.97 -3.24 8.29
N THR A 296 10.42 -4.13 9.12
CA THR A 296 9.05 -4.07 9.64
C THR A 296 8.71 -2.71 10.27
N ARG A 297 9.66 -2.09 11.00
CA ARG A 297 9.43 -0.79 11.64
C ARG A 297 9.21 0.31 10.59
N VAL A 298 10.07 0.42 9.58
CA VAL A 298 9.90 1.42 8.51
C VAL A 298 8.62 1.19 7.70
N LEU A 299 8.21 -0.06 7.50
CA LEU A 299 6.91 -0.38 6.88
C LEU A 299 5.69 0.01 7.73
N ASN A 300 5.85 0.15 9.05
CA ASN A 300 4.84 0.74 9.94
C ASN A 300 4.96 2.28 9.98
N ASP A 301 6.18 2.81 10.10
CA ASP A 301 6.45 4.26 10.21
C ASP A 301 5.93 5.02 8.97
N VAL A 302 5.93 4.44 7.77
CA VAL A 302 5.31 5.10 6.60
C VAL A 302 3.80 5.39 6.77
N TRP A 303 3.09 4.62 7.59
CA TRP A 303 1.68 4.86 7.92
C TRP A 303 1.49 5.82 9.12
N THR A 304 2.53 6.51 9.59
CA THR A 304 2.41 7.64 10.52
C THR A 304 2.38 8.99 9.79
N VAL A 305 2.69 9.01 8.49
CA VAL A 305 2.66 10.21 7.65
C VAL A 305 1.21 10.60 7.36
N ARG A 306 0.83 11.83 7.74
CA ARG A 306 -0.48 12.41 7.38
C ARG A 306 -0.56 12.61 5.87
N SER A 307 -1.53 11.95 5.25
CA SER A 307 -1.72 11.90 3.80
C SER A 307 -3.15 11.46 3.50
N ASP A 308 -3.67 11.95 2.37
CA ASP A 308 -5.00 11.63 1.87
C ASP A 308 -5.05 10.15 1.46
N ALA A 309 -4.00 9.70 0.76
CA ALA A 309 -3.77 8.30 0.45
C ALA A 309 -2.27 7.94 0.56
N THR A 310 -2.01 6.75 1.09
CA THR A 310 -0.70 6.10 1.09
C THR A 310 -0.75 4.83 0.26
N VAL A 311 0.20 4.69 -0.66
CA VAL A 311 0.40 3.45 -1.44
C VAL A 311 1.81 2.93 -1.21
N THR A 312 1.93 1.72 -0.66
CA THR A 312 3.21 1.02 -0.49
C THR A 312 3.35 -0.09 -1.53
N SER A 313 4.54 -0.26 -2.09
CA SER A 313 4.88 -1.36 -3.01
C SER A 313 6.19 -1.99 -2.58
N ILE A 314 6.18 -3.28 -2.26
CA ILE A 314 7.33 -4.09 -1.84
C ILE A 314 7.55 -5.16 -2.90
N ARG A 315 8.59 -4.99 -3.71
CA ARG A 315 8.98 -5.91 -4.78
C ARG A 315 9.86 -7.02 -4.21
N LEU A 316 9.41 -8.27 -4.34
CA LEU A 316 10.18 -9.48 -4.08
C LEU A 316 10.71 -10.03 -5.40
N THR A 317 11.99 -10.39 -5.41
CA THR A 317 12.69 -11.02 -6.54
C THR A 317 13.59 -12.13 -6.02
N ALA A 318 13.73 -13.22 -6.76
CA ALA A 318 14.77 -14.22 -6.53
C ALA A 318 15.74 -14.22 -7.72
N ASP A 319 17.03 -14.43 -7.48
CA ASP A 319 17.96 -14.78 -8.55
C ASP A 319 17.98 -16.30 -8.80
N ARG A 320 18.61 -16.75 -9.89
CA ARG A 320 18.70 -18.17 -10.26
C ARG A 320 19.40 -19.06 -9.23
N ALA A 321 20.17 -18.49 -8.29
CA ALA A 321 20.78 -19.23 -7.18
C ALA A 321 19.84 -19.33 -5.97
N GLY A 322 18.62 -18.80 -6.06
CA GLY A 322 17.64 -18.75 -4.98
C GLY A 322 17.84 -17.59 -4.01
N VAL A 323 18.75 -16.65 -4.28
CA VAL A 323 18.98 -15.51 -3.38
C VAL A 323 17.84 -14.53 -3.52
N VAL A 324 17.08 -14.38 -2.43
CA VAL A 324 15.91 -13.49 -2.37
C VAL A 324 16.34 -12.07 -2.06
N ALA A 325 15.73 -11.12 -2.73
CA ALA A 325 15.85 -9.70 -2.43
C ALA A 325 14.50 -9.00 -2.38
N ALA A 326 14.39 -8.02 -1.50
CA ALA A 326 13.22 -7.14 -1.36
C ALA A 326 13.63 -5.68 -1.49
N GLY A 327 12.87 -4.90 -2.26
CA GLY A 327 13.03 -3.44 -2.32
C GLY A 327 11.67 -2.76 -2.35
N ALA A 328 11.56 -1.57 -1.77
CA ALA A 328 10.26 -0.95 -1.56
C ALA A 328 10.21 0.54 -1.93
N VAL A 329 9.01 0.97 -2.32
CA VAL A 329 8.64 2.37 -2.55
C VAL A 329 7.35 2.69 -1.80
N VAL A 330 7.21 3.95 -1.39
CA VAL A 330 5.97 4.49 -0.82
C VAL A 330 5.60 5.77 -1.55
N ARG A 331 4.32 5.94 -1.85
CA ARG A 331 3.75 7.09 -2.51
C ARG A 331 2.69 7.70 -1.59
N PHE A 332 2.83 9.00 -1.35
CA PHE A 332 1.87 9.78 -0.57
C PHE A 332 1.12 10.73 -1.50
N HIS A 333 -0.17 10.88 -1.23
CA HIS A 333 -1.05 11.92 -1.75
C HIS A 333 -1.29 12.93 -0.64
N THR A 334 -1.12 14.21 -0.94
CA THR A 334 -1.27 15.29 0.05
C THR A 334 -1.89 16.53 -0.60
N PRO A 335 -2.60 17.38 0.17
CA PRO A 335 -3.23 18.59 -0.37
C PRO A 335 -2.21 19.69 -0.72
N ALA A 336 -0.95 19.52 -0.29
CA ALA A 336 0.18 20.40 -0.61
C ALA A 336 1.44 19.58 -0.94
N PRO A 337 2.40 20.12 -1.71
CA PRO A 337 3.67 19.44 -2.00
C PRO A 337 4.50 19.23 -0.73
N ILE A 338 5.09 18.04 -0.57
CA ILE A 338 6.00 17.74 0.54
C ILE A 338 7.43 18.20 0.16
N PRO A 339 8.01 19.24 0.80
CA PRO A 339 9.31 19.79 0.38
C PRO A 339 10.50 18.90 0.77
N HIS A 340 10.39 18.12 1.84
CA HIS A 340 11.45 17.30 2.42
C HIS A 340 10.89 15.92 2.81
N PRO A 341 11.64 14.81 2.67
CA PRO A 341 11.13 13.49 3.02
C PRO A 341 10.58 13.46 4.46
N PRO A 342 9.33 12.97 4.68
CA PRO A 342 8.69 13.04 6.00
C PRO A 342 9.34 12.08 7.03
N LEU A 343 10.11 11.09 6.56
CA LEU A 343 10.89 10.16 7.37
C LEU A 343 12.33 10.12 6.85
N LEU A 344 13.31 10.03 7.75
CA LEU A 344 14.74 10.06 7.41
C LEU A 344 15.21 8.85 6.56
N THR A 345 14.46 7.75 6.58
CA THR A 345 14.71 6.51 5.82
C THR A 345 14.24 6.59 4.36
N LEU A 346 13.50 7.64 3.99
CA LEU A 346 12.94 7.84 2.67
C LEU A 346 13.86 8.65 1.76
N ARG A 347 14.24 8.06 0.61
CA ARG A 347 15.03 8.71 -0.45
C ARG A 347 14.09 9.26 -1.54
N PRO A 348 14.13 10.56 -1.89
CA PRO A 348 13.21 11.15 -2.88
C PRO A 348 13.50 10.67 -4.31
N VAL A 349 12.45 10.58 -5.14
CA VAL A 349 12.57 10.19 -6.56
C VAL A 349 12.47 11.42 -7.47
N ILE A 350 13.63 12.03 -7.72
CA ILE A 350 13.73 13.31 -8.45
C ILE A 350 13.97 13.05 -9.96
N GLY A 351 13.19 13.72 -10.81
CA GLY A 351 13.28 13.65 -12.28
C GLY A 351 12.75 12.35 -12.89
N GLN A 352 11.99 11.56 -12.12
CA GLN A 352 11.39 10.28 -12.51
C GLN A 352 9.99 10.12 -11.86
N CYS A 353 9.31 11.22 -11.54
CA CYS A 353 8.12 11.21 -10.70
C CYS A 353 6.98 10.41 -11.36
N PHE A 354 6.78 10.51 -12.68
CA PHE A 354 5.74 9.75 -13.38
C PHE A 354 6.06 8.25 -13.42
N ASP A 355 7.30 7.87 -13.81
CA ASP A 355 7.78 6.48 -13.76
C ASP A 355 7.67 5.90 -12.34
N SER A 356 7.81 6.74 -11.30
CA SER A 356 7.69 6.32 -9.89
C SER A 356 6.26 5.99 -9.45
N LEU A 357 5.25 6.69 -10.00
CA LEU A 357 3.85 6.38 -9.76
C LEU A 357 3.50 5.04 -10.43
N LEU A 358 3.93 4.84 -11.68
CA LEU A 358 3.73 3.57 -12.41
C LEU A 358 4.37 2.37 -11.71
N ALA A 359 5.48 2.55 -10.97
CA ALA A 359 6.12 1.50 -10.17
C ALA A 359 5.25 0.95 -9.02
N SER A 360 4.15 1.63 -8.68
CA SER A 360 3.15 1.19 -7.69
C SER A 360 1.85 0.65 -8.32
N LEU A 361 1.80 0.49 -9.64
CA LEU A 361 0.63 -0.03 -10.37
C LEU A 361 0.84 -1.48 -10.84
N PRO A 362 -0.24 -2.24 -11.10
CA PRO A 362 -0.19 -3.57 -11.73
C PRO A 362 0.08 -3.43 -13.24
N LEU A 363 1.31 -3.02 -13.55
CA LEU A 363 1.91 -2.89 -14.88
C LEU A 363 3.20 -3.73 -14.95
N GLY A 364 3.70 -3.98 -16.16
CA GLY A 364 4.85 -4.82 -16.48
C GLY A 364 6.11 -3.98 -16.64
N ASP A 365 6.67 -3.89 -17.86
CA ASP A 365 7.89 -3.15 -18.19
C ASP A 365 7.93 -1.76 -17.52
N ARG A 366 6.80 -1.04 -17.53
CA ARG A 366 6.73 0.32 -17.01
C ARG A 366 6.85 0.41 -15.49
N ALA A 367 6.32 -0.56 -14.74
CA ALA A 367 6.51 -0.61 -13.29
C ALA A 367 7.93 -1.04 -12.87
N LEU A 368 8.71 -1.57 -13.82
CA LEU A 368 10.11 -1.96 -13.63
C LEU A 368 11.12 -0.86 -14.02
N ARG A 369 10.66 0.30 -14.54
CA ARG A 369 11.53 1.43 -14.92
C ARG A 369 12.20 2.15 -13.73
N LEU A 370 11.66 2.03 -12.52
CA LEU A 370 12.22 2.62 -11.30
C LEU A 370 12.99 1.57 -10.46
N GLU A 371 14.27 1.35 -10.73
CA GLU A 371 15.20 0.59 -9.86
C GLU A 371 14.71 -0.82 -9.44
N VAL A 372 14.54 -1.19 -8.17
CA VAL A 372 14.37 -0.44 -6.89
C VAL A 372 15.69 -0.34 -6.07
N SER A 373 15.67 -0.21 -4.73
CA SER A 373 16.89 -0.30 -3.88
C SER A 373 16.83 -1.56 -3.01
N PRO A 374 17.17 -2.74 -3.55
CA PRO A 374 16.96 -4.02 -2.89
C PRO A 374 17.90 -4.28 -1.71
N ARG A 375 17.41 -4.96 -0.68
CA ARG A 375 18.20 -5.70 0.33
C ARG A 375 18.03 -7.19 0.07
N ARG A 376 19.09 -7.99 0.23
CA ARG A 376 18.94 -9.45 0.35
C ARG A 376 18.16 -9.78 1.63
N LEU A 377 17.25 -10.75 1.55
CA LEU A 377 16.58 -11.30 2.72
C LEU A 377 17.29 -12.61 3.11
N SER A 378 17.82 -12.67 4.32
CA SER A 378 18.42 -13.90 4.87
C SER A 378 17.31 -14.82 5.38
N ASP A 379 16.36 -14.27 6.14
CA ASP A 379 15.12 -14.92 6.54
C ASP A 379 13.91 -14.04 6.16
N PRO A 380 12.96 -14.52 5.34
CA PRO A 380 11.73 -13.80 5.02
C PRO A 380 10.85 -13.42 6.23
N ALA A 381 10.99 -14.09 7.38
CA ALA A 381 10.29 -13.73 8.60
C ALA A 381 10.79 -12.42 9.26
N GLU A 382 11.96 -11.90 8.84
CA GLU A 382 12.46 -10.58 9.25
C GLU A 382 11.51 -9.43 8.84
N LEU A 383 10.80 -9.59 7.72
CA LEU A 383 9.97 -8.55 7.10
C LEU A 383 8.48 -8.86 7.24
N LYS A 384 7.90 -8.47 8.37
CA LYS A 384 6.47 -8.62 8.63
C LYS A 384 5.70 -7.53 7.90
N VAL A 385 4.89 -7.92 6.92
CA VAL A 385 4.02 -7.00 6.16
C VAL A 385 2.57 -7.22 6.57
N PRO A 386 1.91 -6.25 7.21
CA PRO A 386 0.49 -6.38 7.58
C PRO A 386 -0.45 -6.43 6.37
N VAL A 387 -1.57 -7.16 6.50
CA VAL A 387 -2.63 -7.27 5.47
C VAL A 387 -4.00 -6.83 6.02
N GLY A 388 -4.75 -6.07 5.22
CA GLY A 388 -6.04 -5.50 5.62
C GLY A 388 -5.90 -4.34 6.62
N PRO A 389 -7.00 -3.63 6.97
CA PRO A 389 -6.96 -2.48 7.86
C PRO A 389 -6.67 -2.84 9.32
N SER A 390 -6.23 -1.85 10.10
CA SER A 390 -6.22 -1.91 11.57
C SER A 390 -7.63 -1.78 12.16
N GLY A 391 -8.52 -1.05 11.47
CA GLY A 391 -9.88 -0.76 11.95
C GLY A 391 -9.95 0.39 12.97
N PRO A 392 -11.14 0.65 13.54
CA PRO A 392 -11.32 1.62 14.61
C PRO A 392 -10.65 1.22 15.93
N MET A 393 -10.30 2.22 16.73
CA MET A 393 -9.83 2.05 18.10
C MET A 393 -10.99 1.76 19.05
N LEU A 394 -11.06 0.52 19.54
CA LEU A 394 -12.11 0.07 20.44
C LEU A 394 -11.83 0.47 21.90
N GLY A 395 -10.56 0.58 22.28
CA GLY A 395 -10.15 0.99 23.62
C GLY A 395 -8.65 0.84 23.84
N MET A 396 -8.25 0.73 25.09
CA MET A 396 -6.88 0.48 25.51
C MET A 396 -6.78 -0.94 26.09
N THR A 397 -5.68 -1.65 25.88
CA THR A 397 -5.41 -2.90 26.61
C THR A 397 -5.21 -2.63 28.11
N VAL A 398 -5.22 -3.70 28.92
CA VAL A 398 -4.80 -3.64 30.34
C VAL A 398 -3.38 -3.11 30.55
N THR A 399 -2.52 -3.12 29.52
CA THR A 399 -1.16 -2.56 29.52
C THR A 399 -1.10 -1.11 29.02
N GLY A 400 -2.24 -0.46 28.75
CA GLY A 400 -2.31 0.94 28.35
C GLY A 400 -1.87 1.23 26.91
N VAL A 401 -1.88 0.24 26.01
CA VAL A 401 -1.62 0.45 24.57
C VAL A 401 -2.93 0.42 23.77
N PRO A 402 -3.10 1.26 22.72
CA PRO A 402 -4.34 1.29 21.94
C PRO A 402 -4.62 -0.04 21.24
N PHE A 403 -5.86 -0.50 21.34
CA PHE A 403 -6.38 -1.71 20.72
C PHE A 403 -7.36 -1.35 19.60
N LEU A 404 -7.04 -1.78 18.38
CA LEU A 404 -7.82 -1.55 17.17
C LEU A 404 -8.26 -2.89 16.58
N MET A 405 -9.44 -2.94 15.98
CA MET A 405 -9.94 -4.13 15.31
C MET A 405 -10.92 -3.74 14.19
N PRO A 406 -10.81 -4.31 12.97
CA PRO A 406 -11.81 -4.06 11.93
C PRO A 406 -13.15 -4.67 12.31
N LEU A 407 -14.23 -3.91 12.17
CA LEU A 407 -15.61 -4.37 12.41
C LEU A 407 -16.29 -4.95 11.15
N THR A 408 -15.66 -4.83 9.99
CA THR A 408 -16.14 -5.34 8.69
C THR A 408 -15.19 -6.40 8.12
N ASP A 409 -15.74 -7.32 7.32
CA ASP A 409 -14.98 -8.36 6.62
C ASP A 409 -15.31 -8.34 5.11
N PRO A 410 -14.36 -7.99 4.22
CA PRO A 410 -14.62 -7.95 2.78
C PRO A 410 -15.13 -9.26 2.15
N LEU A 411 -14.97 -10.41 2.84
CA LEU A 411 -15.29 -11.72 2.29
C LEU A 411 -16.63 -12.31 2.79
N ARG A 412 -17.26 -11.74 3.82
CA ARG A 412 -18.52 -12.22 4.39
C ARG A 412 -19.32 -11.10 5.05
N ALA A 413 -20.62 -11.29 5.18
CA ALA A 413 -21.40 -10.48 6.10
C ALA A 413 -20.98 -10.78 7.55
N SER A 414 -21.06 -9.79 8.44
CA SER A 414 -20.63 -9.91 9.84
C SER A 414 -21.74 -9.47 10.80
N LYS A 415 -21.84 -10.11 11.98
CA LYS A 415 -22.75 -9.70 13.06
C LYS A 415 -21.98 -9.24 14.29
N VAL A 416 -22.32 -8.08 14.85
CA VAL A 416 -21.72 -7.54 16.08
C VAL A 416 -22.83 -7.24 17.07
N SER A 417 -22.77 -7.81 18.27
CA SER A 417 -23.63 -7.44 19.38
C SER A 417 -22.90 -6.47 20.30
N LEU A 418 -23.51 -5.33 20.58
CA LEU A 418 -22.91 -4.26 21.38
C LEU A 418 -23.85 -3.91 22.55
N CYS A 419 -23.45 -4.34 23.74
CA CYS A 419 -24.19 -4.17 24.99
C CYS A 419 -23.49 -3.14 25.87
N ALA A 420 -23.74 -1.87 25.57
CA ALA A 420 -23.22 -0.74 26.32
C ALA A 420 -24.17 0.48 26.23
N PRO A 421 -24.17 1.38 27.23
CA PRO A 421 -24.80 2.70 27.13
C PRO A 421 -24.27 3.52 25.95
N LEU A 422 -25.11 4.44 25.45
CA LEU A 422 -24.83 5.25 24.26
C LEU A 422 -23.60 6.16 24.38
N ASP A 423 -23.19 6.53 25.60
CA ASP A 423 -21.95 7.26 25.84
C ASP A 423 -20.70 6.48 25.42
N THR A 424 -20.81 5.15 25.34
CA THR A 424 -19.77 4.21 24.91
C THR A 424 -20.02 3.71 23.48
N VAL A 425 -21.28 3.54 23.06
CA VAL A 425 -21.61 3.17 21.67
C VAL A 425 -21.22 4.26 20.67
N ILE A 426 -21.60 5.51 20.94
CA ILE A 426 -21.42 6.62 19.98
C ILE A 426 -19.94 6.84 19.63
N PRO A 427 -18.98 6.89 20.58
CA PRO A 427 -17.56 6.99 20.25
C PRO A 427 -17.05 5.84 19.37
N LEU A 428 -17.48 4.61 19.61
CA LEU A 428 -17.09 3.45 18.80
C LEU A 428 -17.56 3.59 17.35
N LEU A 429 -18.80 4.04 17.14
CA LEU A 429 -19.36 4.28 15.81
C LEU A 429 -18.71 5.50 15.11
N LEU A 430 -18.44 6.58 15.84
CA LEU A 430 -17.70 7.74 15.32
C LEU A 430 -16.29 7.35 14.87
N ARG A 431 -15.55 6.59 15.68
CA ARG A 431 -14.22 6.06 15.31
C ARG A 431 -14.32 5.08 14.13
N ALA A 432 -15.37 4.25 14.06
CA ALA A 432 -15.61 3.39 12.92
C ALA A 432 -15.83 4.21 11.63
N SER A 433 -16.64 5.28 11.68
CA SER A 433 -16.90 6.12 10.51
C SER A 433 -15.63 6.84 10.04
N ALA A 434 -14.81 7.35 10.95
CA ALA A 434 -13.52 7.96 10.66
C ALA A 434 -12.43 6.95 10.26
N ALA A 435 -12.58 5.67 10.60
CA ALA A 435 -11.74 4.58 10.11
C ALA A 435 -12.18 4.00 8.75
N GLY A 436 -13.23 4.55 8.12
CA GLY A 436 -13.67 4.12 6.78
C GLY A 436 -15.09 3.56 6.69
N ALA A 437 -15.79 3.37 7.82
CA ALA A 437 -17.18 2.90 7.77
C ALA A 437 -18.16 3.98 7.27
N VAL A 438 -19.19 3.53 6.53
CA VAL A 438 -20.38 4.30 6.19
C VAL A 438 -21.54 3.63 6.92
N ILE A 439 -22.17 4.38 7.82
CA ILE A 439 -23.07 3.87 8.85
C ILE A 439 -24.50 4.33 8.56
N LEU A 440 -25.41 3.35 8.47
CA LEU A 440 -26.86 3.57 8.43
C LEU A 440 -27.48 3.10 9.76
N ILE A 441 -28.21 3.98 10.43
CA ILE A 441 -28.80 3.71 11.75
C ILE A 441 -30.30 3.53 11.62
N HIS A 442 -30.80 2.33 11.92
CA HIS A 442 -32.21 2.05 12.17
C HIS A 442 -32.47 2.23 13.68
N THR A 443 -33.44 3.08 14.04
CA THR A 443 -33.66 3.49 15.42
C THR A 443 -35.07 4.04 15.64
N ASP A 444 -35.67 3.69 16.78
CA ASP A 444 -36.93 4.29 17.24
C ASP A 444 -36.75 5.67 17.90
N ARG A 445 -35.48 6.12 18.07
CA ARG A 445 -35.10 7.36 18.75
C ARG A 445 -34.18 8.25 17.88
N PRO A 446 -34.59 8.63 16.66
CA PRO A 446 -33.77 9.37 15.70
C PRO A 446 -33.20 10.68 16.26
N GLN A 447 -33.92 11.33 17.18
CA GLN A 447 -33.50 12.56 17.86
C GLN A 447 -32.19 12.43 18.65
N VAL A 448 -31.74 11.22 19.00
CA VAL A 448 -30.46 10.97 19.67
C VAL A 448 -29.32 10.85 18.66
N TRP A 449 -29.58 10.27 17.49
CA TRP A 449 -28.57 10.01 16.46
C TRP A 449 -28.38 11.18 15.48
N GLN A 450 -29.40 12.03 15.32
CA GLN A 450 -29.40 13.14 14.37
C GLN A 450 -28.22 14.14 14.53
N PRO A 451 -27.72 14.47 15.75
CA PRO A 451 -26.54 15.33 15.93
C PRO A 451 -25.22 14.77 15.35
N LEU A 452 -25.15 13.46 15.10
CA LEU A 452 -23.98 12.77 14.53
C LEU A 452 -23.97 12.73 13.01
N CYS A 453 -25.13 12.96 12.37
CA CYS A 453 -25.24 12.96 10.92
C CYS A 453 -24.46 14.13 10.31
N ASP A 454 -23.90 13.93 9.12
CA ASP A 454 -23.16 14.95 8.38
C ASP A 454 -23.54 15.04 6.90
N ASN A 455 -23.19 16.16 6.26
CA ASN A 455 -23.48 16.43 4.84
C ASN A 455 -22.74 15.47 3.89
N THR A 456 -21.73 14.76 4.38
CA THR A 456 -21.03 13.70 3.65
C THR A 456 -21.77 12.37 3.70
N HIS A 457 -22.80 12.26 4.54
CA HIS A 457 -23.60 11.05 4.76
C HIS A 457 -22.75 9.83 5.15
N ARG A 458 -21.68 10.06 5.94
CA ARG A 458 -20.89 8.97 6.55
C ARG A 458 -21.63 8.29 7.70
N ILE A 459 -22.44 9.07 8.42
CA ILE A 459 -23.43 8.60 9.39
C ILE A 459 -24.78 9.14 8.93
N SER A 460 -25.77 8.26 8.83
CA SER A 460 -27.12 8.58 8.39
C SER A 460 -28.14 7.76 9.17
N ILE A 461 -29.37 8.26 9.27
CA ILE A 461 -30.51 7.55 9.86
C ILE A 461 -31.35 6.97 8.73
N ALA A 462 -31.84 5.75 8.90
CA ALA A 462 -32.72 5.08 7.96
C ALA A 462 -34.04 5.83 7.77
N SER A 463 -34.60 5.74 6.56
CA SER A 463 -35.88 6.32 6.18
C SER A 463 -36.49 5.49 5.04
N ASP A 464 -37.70 5.83 4.60
CA ASP A 464 -38.36 5.18 3.46
C ASP A 464 -37.66 5.44 2.09
N ARG A 465 -36.56 6.21 2.09
CA ARG A 465 -35.74 6.49 0.91
C ARG A 465 -34.41 5.76 0.98
N GLU A 466 -33.90 5.37 -0.18
CA GLU A 466 -32.56 4.81 -0.31
C GLU A 466 -31.48 5.77 0.25
N PRO A 467 -30.45 5.24 0.94
CA PRO A 467 -29.41 6.07 1.52
C PRO A 467 -28.54 6.71 0.43
N VAL A 468 -28.23 8.00 0.58
CA VAL A 468 -27.42 8.80 -0.37
C VAL A 468 -26.03 8.18 -0.62
N ARG A 469 -25.49 7.45 0.36
CA ARG A 469 -24.24 6.69 0.26
C ARG A 469 -24.50 5.25 0.72
N SER A 470 -24.06 4.27 -0.07
CA SER A 470 -24.19 2.86 0.27
C SER A 470 -23.48 2.54 1.60
N PRO A 471 -24.18 2.04 2.64
CA PRO A 471 -23.58 1.75 3.94
C PRO A 471 -22.83 0.42 3.92
N ASN A 472 -21.72 0.33 4.67
CA ASN A 472 -21.03 -0.93 4.96
C ASN A 472 -21.20 -1.37 6.43
N ILE A 473 -21.76 -0.50 7.28
CA ILE A 473 -22.24 -0.85 8.62
C ILE A 473 -23.69 -0.41 8.74
N ILE A 474 -24.54 -1.32 9.23
CA ILE A 474 -25.92 -1.05 9.57
C ILE A 474 -26.05 -1.22 11.09
N VAL A 475 -26.60 -0.23 11.79
CA VAL A 475 -26.83 -0.27 13.23
C VAL A 475 -28.32 -0.43 13.49
N ALA A 476 -28.70 -1.43 14.29
CA ALA A 476 -30.06 -1.63 14.77
C ALA A 476 -30.14 -1.21 16.25
N ASP A 477 -30.81 -0.10 16.51
CA ASP A 477 -31.01 0.50 17.84
C ASP A 477 -32.49 0.38 18.25
N GLY A 478 -32.85 -0.76 18.83
CA GLY A 478 -34.23 -1.10 19.20
C GLY A 478 -34.66 -2.46 18.64
N THR A 479 -35.69 -3.05 19.25
CA THR A 479 -36.20 -4.39 18.89
C THR A 479 -37.17 -4.33 17.70
N GLY A 480 -37.22 -5.38 16.89
CA GLY A 480 -38.19 -5.50 15.78
C GLY A 480 -37.72 -4.94 14.42
N HIS A 481 -36.56 -4.28 14.37
CA HIS A 481 -35.87 -3.98 13.12
C HIS A 481 -35.44 -5.30 12.43
N GLY A 482 -36.24 -5.78 11.47
CA GLY A 482 -35.99 -7.00 10.67
C GLY A 482 -34.82 -6.88 9.68
N VAL A 483 -33.72 -6.30 10.14
CA VAL A 483 -32.52 -5.96 9.37
C VAL A 483 -31.57 -7.14 9.39
N THR A 484 -30.97 -7.45 8.24
CA THR A 484 -29.90 -8.44 8.14
C THR A 484 -28.58 -7.74 7.81
N ALA A 485 -27.46 -8.42 8.07
CA ALA A 485 -26.14 -7.92 7.70
C ALA A 485 -25.93 -7.80 6.17
N GLY A 486 -26.90 -8.20 5.34
CA GLY A 486 -26.85 -8.03 3.89
C GLY A 486 -25.78 -8.88 3.21
N GLU A 487 -25.01 -8.24 2.33
CA GLU A 487 -24.02 -8.90 1.47
C GLU A 487 -22.61 -8.96 2.09
N ARG A 488 -21.64 -9.49 1.32
CA ARG A 488 -20.22 -9.54 1.75
C ARG A 488 -19.64 -8.14 1.92
N GLY A 489 -18.87 -7.90 2.97
CA GLY A 489 -18.32 -6.57 3.26
C GLY A 489 -19.20 -5.69 4.14
N HIS A 490 -20.44 -6.12 4.42
CA HIS A 490 -21.36 -5.42 5.31
C HIS A 490 -21.37 -6.02 6.72
N THR A 491 -21.64 -5.17 7.71
CA THR A 491 -21.78 -5.56 9.13
C THR A 491 -23.10 -5.07 9.70
N LEU A 492 -23.84 -5.95 10.37
CA LEU A 492 -24.92 -5.56 11.28
C LEU A 492 -24.38 -5.38 12.70
N ILE A 493 -24.65 -4.24 13.32
CA ILE A 493 -24.39 -3.98 14.73
C ILE A 493 -25.73 -3.88 15.46
N THR A 494 -26.07 -4.86 16.29
CA THR A 494 -27.26 -4.80 17.15
C THR A 494 -26.92 -4.16 18.49
N LEU A 495 -27.68 -3.15 18.90
CA LEU A 495 -27.61 -2.58 20.25
C LEU A 495 -28.67 -3.25 21.13
N SER A 496 -28.22 -3.93 22.18
CA SER A 496 -29.07 -4.77 23.03
C SER A 496 -28.62 -4.74 24.49
N GLU A 497 -29.55 -4.98 25.43
CA GLU A 497 -29.20 -5.08 26.87
C GLU A 497 -28.42 -6.36 27.20
N ALA A 498 -28.61 -7.42 26.41
CA ALA A 498 -27.94 -8.71 26.55
C ALA A 498 -27.27 -9.11 25.23
N ALA A 499 -26.12 -9.80 25.33
CA ALA A 499 -25.31 -10.18 24.18
C ALA A 499 -26.01 -11.25 23.33
N GLU A 500 -26.06 -11.04 22.01
CA GLU A 500 -26.63 -12.03 21.09
C GLU A 500 -25.68 -13.24 20.94
N PRO A 501 -26.16 -14.48 21.12
CA PRO A 501 -25.30 -15.67 21.08
C PRO A 501 -24.82 -16.05 19.67
N ASP A 502 -25.45 -15.51 18.62
CA ASP A 502 -25.12 -15.75 17.21
C ASP A 502 -24.26 -14.61 16.59
N ALA A 503 -23.73 -13.70 17.41
CA ALA A 503 -22.87 -12.62 16.94
C ALA A 503 -21.42 -13.11 16.71
N ASP A 504 -20.81 -12.69 15.59
CA ASP A 504 -19.38 -12.89 15.34
C ASP A 504 -18.50 -12.09 16.31
N VAL A 505 -19.01 -10.99 16.85
CA VAL A 505 -18.29 -10.14 17.81
C VAL A 505 -19.26 -9.71 18.90
N THR A 506 -18.84 -9.84 20.16
CA THR A 506 -19.58 -9.31 21.31
C THR A 506 -18.75 -8.22 21.99
N LEU A 507 -19.38 -7.08 22.29
CA LEU A 507 -18.79 -5.96 23.02
C LEU A 507 -19.70 -5.64 24.21
N VAL A 508 -19.33 -6.07 25.40
CA VAL A 508 -20.15 -5.95 26.61
C VAL A 508 -19.46 -5.05 27.62
N GLN A 509 -20.12 -3.98 28.05
CA GLN A 509 -19.60 -3.12 29.11
C GLN A 509 -19.90 -3.72 30.49
N HIS A 510 -18.87 -4.15 31.20
CA HIS A 510 -19.01 -4.78 32.53
C HIS A 510 -18.95 -3.77 33.69
N SER A 511 -18.27 -2.64 33.50
CA SER A 511 -18.19 -1.54 34.47
C SER A 511 -18.06 -0.20 33.76
N GLY A 512 -18.07 0.93 34.49
CA GLY A 512 -18.04 2.27 33.91
C GLY A 512 -16.91 2.54 32.91
N ASP A 513 -15.77 1.87 33.09
CA ASP A 513 -14.56 2.01 32.25
C ASP A 513 -14.03 0.68 31.65
N GLU A 514 -14.73 -0.45 31.81
CA GLU A 514 -14.30 -1.77 31.29
C GLU A 514 -15.27 -2.31 30.22
N LEU A 515 -14.75 -2.48 29.00
CA LEU A 515 -15.41 -3.11 27.86
C LEU A 515 -14.77 -4.48 27.59
N VAL A 516 -15.57 -5.54 27.54
CA VAL A 516 -15.11 -6.90 27.27
C VAL A 516 -15.47 -7.29 25.84
N LEU A 517 -14.46 -7.71 25.09
CA LEU A 517 -14.55 -8.15 23.70
C LEU A 517 -14.51 -9.69 23.61
N GLY A 518 -15.48 -10.26 22.89
CA GLY A 518 -15.51 -11.65 22.44
C GLY A 518 -15.51 -11.77 20.92
N THR A 519 -14.82 -12.78 20.41
CA THR A 519 -14.73 -13.17 18.99
C THR A 519 -14.56 -14.70 18.88
N PRO A 520 -14.85 -15.34 17.73
CA PRO A 520 -14.57 -16.77 17.52
C PRO A 520 -13.14 -17.22 17.83
N SER A 521 -12.15 -16.33 17.66
CA SER A 521 -10.73 -16.62 17.91
C SER A 521 -10.25 -16.30 19.32
N VAL A 522 -10.86 -15.32 20.00
CA VAL A 522 -10.42 -14.80 21.30
C VAL A 522 -11.63 -14.33 22.09
N GLN A 523 -11.80 -14.84 23.30
CA GLN A 523 -12.92 -14.52 24.20
C GLN A 523 -12.42 -13.80 25.46
N GLY A 524 -13.23 -12.88 25.99
CA GLY A 524 -12.96 -12.21 27.27
C GLY A 524 -11.80 -11.19 27.25
N VAL A 525 -11.50 -10.56 26.11
CA VAL A 525 -10.46 -9.53 26.02
C VAL A 525 -10.94 -8.27 26.72
N ARG A 526 -10.32 -7.94 27.86
CA ARG A 526 -10.65 -6.74 28.64
C ARG A 526 -9.96 -5.51 28.06
N LEU A 527 -10.76 -4.50 27.75
CA LEU A 527 -10.34 -3.21 27.24
C LEU A 527 -10.80 -2.09 28.19
N SER A 528 -9.92 -1.14 28.47
CA SER A 528 -10.29 0.10 29.14
C SER A 528 -10.91 1.06 28.12
N ILE A 529 -12.06 1.65 28.47
CA ILE A 529 -12.81 2.58 27.62
C ILE A 529 -12.04 3.90 27.54
N MET A 530 -11.59 4.24 26.33
CA MET A 530 -10.95 5.53 26.08
C MET A 530 -12.01 6.63 25.99
N ARG A 531 -11.92 7.66 26.85
CA ARG A 531 -12.76 8.87 26.82
C ARG A 531 -11.92 10.14 26.59
N PRO A 532 -11.43 10.43 25.35
CA PRO A 532 -10.67 11.64 25.04
C PRO A 532 -11.51 12.90 25.22
N ARG A 533 -10.92 13.97 25.78
CA ARG A 533 -11.61 15.27 25.95
C ARG A 533 -12.22 15.82 24.66
N ASN A 534 -11.56 15.57 23.52
CA ASN A 534 -11.99 16.05 22.19
C ASN A 534 -13.23 15.30 21.66
N GLU A 535 -13.61 14.15 22.24
CA GLU A 535 -14.84 13.43 21.88
C GLU A 535 -16.07 13.91 22.66
N ALA A 536 -15.89 14.43 23.87
CA ALA A 536 -17.00 14.82 24.77
C ALA A 536 -17.98 15.82 24.12
N GLN A 537 -17.50 16.70 23.23
CA GLN A 537 -18.35 17.62 22.47
C GLN A 537 -19.43 16.90 21.64
N PHE A 538 -19.12 15.72 21.08
CA PHE A 538 -20.06 14.92 20.29
C PHE A 538 -21.09 14.19 21.18
N LEU A 539 -20.80 13.99 22.46
CA LEU A 539 -21.68 13.34 23.45
C LEU A 539 -22.53 14.34 24.26
N SER A 540 -22.26 15.64 24.14
CA SER A 540 -22.95 16.70 24.90
C SER A 540 -24.48 16.63 24.83
N HIS A 541 -25.04 16.22 23.70
CA HIS A 541 -26.47 16.06 23.46
C HIS A 541 -27.13 14.94 24.28
N LEU A 542 -26.35 13.99 24.83
CA LEU A 542 -26.84 12.95 25.74
C LEU A 542 -27.06 13.51 27.15
N VAL A 543 -26.14 14.34 27.64
CA VAL A 543 -26.14 14.88 29.01
C VAL A 543 -27.32 15.83 29.25
N VAL A 544 -27.81 16.50 28.21
CA VAL A 544 -28.95 17.42 28.27
C VAL A 544 -30.31 16.68 28.33
N ARG A 545 -30.31 15.34 28.28
CA ARG A 545 -31.53 14.50 28.16
C ARG A 545 -31.58 13.31 29.12
N ALA A 546 -30.69 13.26 30.10
CA ALA A 546 -30.75 12.36 31.26
C ALA A 546 -31.33 13.12 32.46
#